data_AF-A0A9W9FKG8-F1
#
_entry.id   AF-A0A9W9FKG8-F1
#
_cell.length_a   1.000
_cell.length_b   1.000
_cell.length_c   1.000
_cell.angle_alpha   90.00
_cell.angle_beta   90.00
_cell.angle_gamma   90.00
#
_symmetry.space_group_name_H-M   'P 1'
#
loop_
_entity.id
_entity.type
_entity.pdbx_description
1 polymer ?
#
loop_
_entity_poly.entity_id
_entity_poly.type
_entity_poly.pdbx_seq_one_letter_code
_entity_poly.pdbx_strand_id
1 'polypeptide(L)'
;MRGRRRKSEQPQGPVVIDGKTVEPSPTAKVLGVIFDHELRWKEQVQQAIKRATKVAIALTGLRHLRPEQMRQIYQACVRPVVDYASTVWHDPLRDKTHLRHLNTVQRAPLIRILSAFRTVATATLEAEAHVLPTHLRLRRRAQYST
;
A
#
# COMPACT_ATOMS: atom_id res chain seq x y z
N MET A 1 17.99 -20.51 19.42
CA MET A 1 16.77 -21.04 20.08
C MET A 1 15.54 -20.43 19.41
N ARG A 2 14.76 -21.20 18.64
CA ARG A 2 13.54 -20.72 17.97
C ARG A 2 12.37 -20.78 18.95
N GLY A 3 11.95 -19.63 19.49
CA GLY A 3 10.77 -19.54 20.34
C GLY A 3 9.52 -20.00 19.59
N ARG A 4 8.88 -21.05 20.11
CA ARG A 4 7.56 -21.52 19.67
C ARG A 4 6.55 -20.39 19.90
N ARG A 5 6.11 -19.72 18.82
CA ARG A 5 5.07 -18.68 18.89
C ARG A 5 3.82 -19.33 19.50
N ARG A 6 3.49 -18.98 20.76
CA ARG A 6 2.22 -19.37 21.41
C ARG A 6 1.09 -18.91 20.50
N LYS A 7 0.26 -19.85 20.05
CA LYS A 7 -1.01 -19.54 19.38
C LYS A 7 -1.86 -18.89 20.48
N SER A 8 -2.10 -17.58 20.37
CA SER A 8 -2.94 -16.85 21.33
C SER A 8 -4.33 -17.48 21.30
N GLU A 9 -4.76 -18.06 22.42
CA GLU A 9 -6.16 -18.44 22.64
C GLU A 9 -6.98 -17.15 22.58
N GLN A 10 -7.77 -17.02 21.52
CA GLN A 10 -8.64 -15.87 21.33
C GLN A 10 -9.95 -16.14 22.09
N PRO A 11 -10.55 -15.12 22.72
CA PRO A 11 -11.88 -15.25 23.29
C PRO A 11 -12.86 -15.53 22.15
N GLN A 12 -13.40 -16.75 22.11
CA GLN A 12 -14.40 -17.19 21.14
C GLN A 12 -15.83 -16.77 21.55
N GLY A 13 -15.95 -15.95 22.59
CA GLY A 13 -17.23 -15.50 23.12
C GLY A 13 -17.65 -14.15 22.56
N PRO A 14 -18.97 -13.93 22.39
CA PRO A 14 -19.49 -12.61 22.06
C PRO A 14 -19.09 -11.58 23.12
N VAL A 15 -18.64 -10.41 22.69
CA VAL A 15 -18.29 -9.30 23.58
C VAL A 15 -19.48 -8.34 23.63
N VAL A 16 -20.02 -8.09 24.83
CA VAL A 16 -21.08 -7.09 25.00
C VAL A 16 -20.44 -5.73 25.28
N ILE A 17 -20.64 -4.78 24.38
CA ILE A 17 -20.19 -3.38 24.53
C ILE A 17 -21.43 -2.50 24.47
N ASP A 18 -21.68 -1.68 25.49
CA ASP A 18 -22.85 -0.80 25.59
C ASP A 18 -24.19 -1.52 25.34
N GLY A 19 -24.33 -2.76 25.84
CA GLY A 19 -25.52 -3.59 25.66
C GLY A 19 -25.69 -4.18 24.26
N LYS A 20 -24.72 -4.00 23.36
CA LYS A 20 -24.69 -4.62 22.03
C LYS A 20 -23.71 -5.78 21.99
N THR A 21 -24.20 -6.93 21.55
CA THR A 21 -23.39 -8.12 21.31
C THR A 21 -22.58 -7.97 20.03
N VAL A 22 -21.25 -8.00 20.15
CA VAL A 22 -20.31 -7.97 19.03
C VAL A 22 -19.76 -9.38 18.82
N GLU A 23 -20.08 -9.96 17.67
CA GLU A 23 -19.58 -11.28 17.28
C GLU A 23 -18.12 -11.20 16.79
N PRO A 24 -17.27 -12.19 17.12
CA PRO A 24 -15.92 -12.27 16.59
C PRO A 24 -15.92 -12.39 15.06
N SER A 25 -15.32 -11.41 14.38
CA SER A 25 -15.15 -11.40 12.91
C SER A 25 -13.70 -11.73 12.53
N PRO A 26 -13.45 -12.43 11.40
CA PRO A 26 -12.10 -12.73 10.89
C PRO A 26 -11.25 -11.48 10.64
N THR A 27 -11.92 -10.37 10.35
CA THR A 27 -11.28 -9.07 10.12
C THR A 27 -12.01 -7.96 10.85
N ALA A 28 -11.27 -6.93 11.24
CA ALA A 28 -11.81 -5.72 11.87
C ALA A 28 -11.30 -4.49 11.14
N LYS A 29 -12.19 -3.52 10.90
CA LYS A 29 -11.82 -2.26 10.23
C LYS A 29 -11.76 -1.12 11.25
N VAL A 30 -10.58 -0.57 11.45
CA VAL A 30 -10.34 0.53 12.40
C VAL A 30 -9.64 1.67 11.67
N LEU A 31 -10.19 2.88 11.73
CA LEU A 31 -9.67 4.07 11.03
C LEU A 31 -9.42 3.82 9.52
N GLY A 32 -10.24 2.98 8.88
CA GLY A 32 -10.08 2.64 7.47
C GLY A 32 -8.98 1.61 7.16
N VAL A 33 -8.31 1.05 8.16
CA VAL A 33 -7.33 -0.05 8.05
C VAL A 33 -8.00 -1.36 8.41
N ILE A 34 -7.80 -2.39 7.58
CA ILE A 34 -8.31 -3.76 7.79
C ILE A 34 -7.25 -4.56 8.55
N PHE A 35 -7.60 -5.01 9.75
CA PHE A 35 -6.82 -5.90 10.60
C PHE A 35 -7.33 -7.32 10.39
N ASP A 36 -6.43 -8.22 10.04
CA ASP A 36 -6.65 -9.67 10.01
C ASP A 36 -6.17 -10.27 11.35
N HIS A 37 -6.84 -11.30 11.86
CA HIS A 37 -6.43 -12.03 13.08
C HIS A 37 -4.95 -12.38 13.12
N GLU A 38 -4.40 -12.76 11.97
CA GLU A 38 -3.00 -13.17 11.89
C GLU A 38 -2.03 -12.01 11.60
N LEU A 39 -2.56 -10.79 11.48
CA LEU A 39 -1.83 -9.57 11.09
C LEU A 39 -0.99 -9.81 9.82
N ARG A 40 -1.56 -10.54 8.86
CA ARG A 40 -0.94 -10.82 7.56
C ARG A 40 -1.10 -9.66 6.57
N TRP A 41 -2.02 -8.73 6.85
CA TRP A 41 -2.29 -7.52 6.07
C TRP A 41 -2.64 -7.72 4.59
N LYS A 42 -2.87 -8.95 4.15
CA LYS A 42 -3.13 -9.28 2.74
C LYS A 42 -4.34 -8.51 2.22
N GLU A 43 -5.46 -8.55 2.94
CA GLU A 43 -6.69 -7.88 2.52
C GLU A 43 -6.53 -6.35 2.49
N GLN A 44 -5.89 -5.79 3.51
CA GLN A 44 -5.56 -4.36 3.58
C GLN A 44 -4.73 -3.91 2.37
N VAL A 45 -3.64 -4.62 2.07
CA VAL A 45 -2.74 -4.28 0.96
C VAL A 45 -3.44 -4.45 -0.38
N GLN A 46 -4.24 -5.52 -0.56
CA GLN A 46 -5.02 -5.71 -1.78
C GLN A 46 -6.05 -4.59 -1.99
N GLN A 47 -6.71 -4.14 -0.93
CA GLN A 47 -7.63 -3.02 -1.00
C GLN A 47 -6.90 -1.71 -1.38
N ALA A 48 -5.73 -1.46 -0.79
CA ALA A 48 -4.89 -0.31 -1.13
C ALA A 48 -4.43 -0.35 -2.59
N ILE A 49 -3.94 -1.50 -3.08
CA ILE A 49 -3.56 -1.72 -4.48
C ILE A 49 -4.73 -1.47 -5.42
N LYS A 50 -5.92 -2.02 -5.12
CA LYS A 50 -7.12 -1.85 -5.95
C LYS A 50 -7.51 -0.37 -6.08
N ARG A 51 -7.53 0.35 -4.96
CA ARG A 51 -7.84 1.79 -4.94
C ARG A 51 -6.78 2.60 -5.68
N ALA A 52 -5.51 2.35 -5.42
CA ALA A 52 -4.42 3.08 -6.05
C ALA A 52 -4.34 2.80 -7.56
N THR A 53 -4.60 1.57 -7.99
CA THR A 53 -4.71 1.20 -9.41
C THR A 53 -5.81 2.00 -10.10
N LYS A 54 -6.99 2.13 -9.49
CA LYS A 54 -8.09 2.91 -10.05
C LYS A 54 -7.69 4.37 -10.27
N VAL A 55 -7.04 4.99 -9.28
CA VAL A 55 -6.56 6.38 -9.38
C VAL A 55 -5.44 6.52 -10.41
N ALA A 56 -4.51 5.56 -10.45
CA ALA A 56 -3.42 5.53 -11.43
C ALA A 56 -3.94 5.43 -12.87
N ILE A 57 -4.93 4.57 -13.12
CA ILE A 57 -5.58 4.45 -14.44
C ILE A 57 -6.26 5.77 -14.81
N ALA A 58 -7.00 6.40 -13.89
CA ALA A 58 -7.62 7.70 -14.13
C ALA A 58 -6.58 8.77 -14.51
N LEU A 59 -5.43 8.79 -13.83
CA LEU A 59 -4.31 9.68 -14.16
C LEU A 59 -3.80 9.44 -15.58
N THR A 60 -3.74 8.18 -16.04
CA THR A 60 -3.32 7.88 -17.42
C THR A 60 -4.27 8.42 -18.50
N GLY A 61 -5.53 8.67 -18.14
CA GLY A 61 -6.54 9.31 -19.00
C GLY A 61 -6.32 10.81 -19.21
N LEU A 62 -5.55 11.48 -18.36
CA LEU A 62 -5.30 12.92 -18.49
C LEU A 62 -4.46 13.25 -19.74
N ARG A 63 -4.72 14.40 -20.35
CA ARG A 63 -4.09 14.89 -21.58
C ARG A 63 -3.62 16.34 -21.38
N HIS A 64 -2.71 16.79 -22.24
CA HIS A 64 -2.19 18.18 -22.27
C HIS A 64 -1.54 18.68 -20.97
N LEU A 65 -0.98 17.77 -20.18
CA LEU A 65 -0.23 18.10 -18.96
C LEU A 65 1.26 17.93 -19.20
N ARG A 66 2.07 18.85 -18.64
CA ARG A 66 3.52 18.70 -18.60
C ARG A 66 3.91 17.55 -17.65
N PRO A 67 5.04 16.86 -17.88
CA PRO A 67 5.50 15.78 -17.02
C PRO A 67 5.53 16.14 -15.52
N GLU A 68 5.92 17.37 -15.19
CA GLU A 68 5.96 17.87 -13.81
C GLU A 68 4.57 17.93 -13.16
N GLN A 69 3.56 18.39 -13.90
CA GLN A 69 2.17 18.44 -13.43
C GLN A 69 1.62 17.03 -13.24
N MET A 70 1.89 16.12 -14.20
CA MET A 70 1.49 14.72 -14.06
C MET A 70 2.15 14.06 -12.85
N ARG A 71 3.43 14.37 -12.59
CA ARG A 71 4.16 13.91 -11.40
C ARG A 71 3.54 14.47 -10.12
N GLN A 72 3.19 15.75 -10.07
CA GLN A 72 2.50 16.34 -8.91
C GLN A 72 1.17 15.64 -8.63
N ILE A 73 0.35 15.40 -9.65
CA ILE A 73 -0.94 14.69 -9.50
C ILE A 73 -0.70 13.25 -9.03
N TYR A 74 0.29 12.54 -9.58
CA TYR A 74 0.66 11.21 -9.10
C TYR A 74 1.02 11.24 -7.60
N GLN A 75 1.81 12.23 -7.20
CA GLN A 75 2.22 12.39 -5.81
C GLN A 75 1.08 12.79 -4.88
N ALA A 76 0.11 13.55 -5.36
CA ALA A 76 -1.03 14.02 -4.59
C ALA A 76 -2.16 12.98 -4.48
N CYS A 77 -2.37 12.16 -5.51
CA CYS A 77 -3.55 11.30 -5.60
C CYS A 77 -3.26 9.80 -5.47
N VAL A 78 -2.14 9.32 -6.03
CA VAL A 78 -1.82 7.88 -6.02
C VAL A 78 -0.96 7.51 -4.82
N ARG A 79 0.10 8.29 -4.54
CA ARG A 79 1.02 8.00 -3.43
C ARG A 79 0.33 7.92 -2.07
N PRO A 80 -0.60 8.81 -1.69
CA PRO A 80 -1.22 8.73 -0.37
C PRO A 80 -2.06 7.46 -0.18
N VAL A 81 -2.69 6.96 -1.25
CA VAL A 81 -3.47 5.71 -1.20
C VAL A 81 -2.59 4.50 -0.95
N VAL A 82 -1.38 4.48 -1.53
CA VAL A 82 -0.38 3.43 -1.31
C VAL A 82 0.28 3.55 0.05
N ASP A 83 0.64 4.77 0.46
CA ASP A 83 1.42 5.02 1.66
C ASP A 83 0.56 5.00 2.95
N TYR A 84 -0.77 5.08 2.85
CA TYR A 84 -1.66 5.10 4.00
C TYR A 84 -1.51 3.85 4.87
N ALA A 85 -1.36 4.09 6.18
CA ALA A 85 -1.12 3.07 7.20
C ALA A 85 0.08 2.13 6.92
N SER A 86 0.97 2.50 6.00
CA SER A 86 2.15 1.68 5.68
C SER A 86 3.05 1.42 6.88
N THR A 87 3.09 2.33 7.85
CA THR A 87 3.81 2.14 9.11
C THR A 87 3.24 1.01 9.96
N VAL A 88 1.98 0.64 9.78
CA VAL A 88 1.30 -0.43 10.52
C VAL A 88 1.46 -1.78 9.85
N TRP A 89 1.30 -1.84 8.53
CA TRP A 89 1.26 -3.11 7.80
C TRP A 89 2.57 -3.50 7.13
N HIS A 90 3.49 -2.55 6.85
CA HIS A 90 4.70 -2.85 6.10
C HIS A 90 5.79 -3.43 6.99
N ASP A 91 6.19 -4.67 6.70
CA ASP A 91 7.39 -5.30 7.24
C ASP A 91 8.44 -5.46 6.12
N PRO A 92 9.57 -4.73 6.19
CA PRO A 92 10.64 -4.80 5.21
C PRO A 92 11.20 -6.21 4.96
N LEU A 93 11.06 -7.13 5.92
CA LEU A 93 11.62 -8.47 5.85
C LEU A 93 10.64 -9.50 5.25
N ARG A 94 9.34 -9.22 5.22
CA ARG A 94 8.30 -10.23 4.91
C ARG A 94 7.47 -9.94 3.66
N ASP A 95 7.44 -8.70 3.18
CA ASP A 95 6.44 -8.22 2.21
C ASP A 95 6.84 -8.22 0.72
N LYS A 96 7.72 -9.11 0.27
CA LYS A 96 8.21 -9.12 -1.14
C LYS A 96 7.08 -9.18 -2.18
N THR A 97 6.05 -10.00 -1.93
CA THR A 97 4.90 -10.14 -2.85
C THR A 97 4.05 -8.88 -2.91
N HIS A 98 3.78 -8.26 -1.75
CA HIS A 98 3.05 -6.99 -1.66
C HIS A 98 3.78 -5.87 -2.40
N LEU A 99 5.10 -5.77 -2.20
CA LEU A 99 5.94 -4.79 -2.89
C LEU A 99 5.91 -4.93 -4.42
N ARG A 100 5.88 -6.16 -4.95
CA ARG A 100 5.79 -6.38 -6.40
C ARG A 100 4.53 -5.76 -6.99
N HIS A 101 3.39 -5.92 -6.35
CA HIS A 101 2.12 -5.35 -6.83
C HIS A 101 2.10 -3.83 -6.70
N LEU A 102 2.63 -3.29 -5.59
CA LEU A 102 2.72 -1.85 -5.41
C LEU A 102 3.67 -1.19 -6.43
N ASN A 103 4.75 -1.87 -6.81
CA ASN A 103 5.62 -1.40 -7.90
C ASN A 103 4.88 -1.36 -9.25
N THR A 104 3.99 -2.30 -9.54
CA THR A 104 3.14 -2.25 -10.74
C THR A 104 2.24 -1.01 -10.73
N VAL A 105 1.65 -0.67 -9.57
CA VAL A 105 0.83 0.54 -9.42
C VAL A 105 1.64 1.81 -9.67
N GLN A 106 2.87 1.89 -9.18
CA GLN A 106 3.77 3.03 -9.41
C GLN A 106 4.20 3.11 -10.88
N ARG A 107 4.53 1.98 -11.51
CA ARG A 107 5.07 1.94 -12.87
C ARG A 107 4.13 2.53 -13.91
N ALA A 108 2.83 2.27 -13.84
CA ALA A 108 1.87 2.72 -14.85
C ALA A 108 1.81 4.26 -15.01
N PRO A 109 1.69 5.06 -13.93
CA PRO A 109 1.83 6.51 -13.98
C PRO A 109 3.19 6.98 -14.49
N LEU A 110 4.31 6.34 -14.10
CA LEU A 110 5.64 6.78 -14.53
C LEU A 110 5.86 6.66 -16.04
N ILE A 111 5.40 5.56 -16.64
CA ILE A 111 5.39 5.37 -18.10
C ILE A 111 4.64 6.54 -18.75
N ARG A 112 3.49 6.93 -18.19
CA ARG A 112 2.68 8.01 -18.73
C ARG A 112 3.31 9.40 -18.55
N ILE A 113 3.94 9.67 -17.41
CA ILE A 113 4.62 10.93 -17.09
C ILE A 113 5.76 11.19 -18.08
N LEU A 114 6.56 10.17 -18.35
CA LEU A 114 7.74 10.25 -19.20
C LEU A 114 7.45 9.97 -20.69
N SER A 115 6.23 9.58 -21.02
CA SER A 115 5.89 9.04 -22.36
C SER A 115 6.84 7.92 -22.81
N ALA A 116 7.27 7.09 -21.87
CA ALA A 116 8.30 6.08 -22.09
C ALA A 116 7.75 4.78 -22.68
N PHE A 117 8.61 3.95 -23.27
CA PHE A 117 8.22 2.61 -23.73
C PHE A 117 7.88 1.68 -22.56
N ARG A 118 6.93 0.76 -22.77
CA ARG A 118 6.52 -0.23 -21.76
C ARG A 118 7.63 -1.20 -21.35
N THR A 119 8.69 -1.30 -22.14
CA THR A 119 9.86 -2.16 -21.91
C THR A 119 10.95 -1.51 -21.07
N VAL A 120 10.91 -0.18 -20.86
CA VAL A 120 11.93 0.54 -20.07
C VAL A 120 11.99 0.00 -18.64
N ALA A 121 13.18 -0.22 -18.10
CA ALA A 121 13.34 -0.73 -16.74
C ALA A 121 12.66 0.20 -15.70
N THR A 122 12.02 -0.37 -14.67
CA THR A 122 11.31 0.43 -13.64
C THR A 122 12.26 1.38 -12.92
N ALA A 123 13.49 0.95 -12.64
CA ALA A 123 14.50 1.78 -12.00
C ALA A 123 14.85 3.02 -12.85
N THR A 124 14.91 2.89 -14.18
CA THR A 124 15.12 4.03 -15.09
C THR A 124 13.94 4.99 -15.04
N LEU A 125 12.70 4.48 -15.07
CA LEU A 125 11.51 5.33 -14.94
C LEU A 125 11.49 6.11 -13.61
N GLU A 126 11.89 5.46 -12.52
CA GLU A 126 11.97 6.07 -11.19
C GLU A 126 13.02 7.17 -11.12
N ALA A 127 14.21 6.93 -11.69
CA ALA A 127 15.29 7.91 -11.75
C ALA A 127 14.90 9.13 -12.59
N GLU A 128 14.44 8.93 -13.83
CA GLU A 128 14.07 9.99 -14.77
C GLU A 128 12.85 10.80 -14.31
N ALA A 129 11.88 10.15 -13.67
CA ALA A 129 10.71 10.84 -13.14
C ALA A 129 10.98 11.53 -11.80
N HIS A 130 12.18 11.41 -11.21
CA HIS A 130 12.49 11.84 -9.86
C HIS A 130 11.50 11.29 -8.82
N VAL A 131 11.16 9.99 -8.92
CA VAL A 131 10.24 9.30 -8.02
C VAL A 131 10.97 8.20 -7.28
N LEU A 132 10.93 8.25 -5.94
CA LEU A 132 11.55 7.23 -5.09
C LEU A 132 10.89 5.86 -5.29
N PRO A 133 11.66 4.76 -5.41
CA PRO A 133 11.13 3.40 -5.44
C PRO A 133 10.21 3.10 -4.26
N THR A 134 9.13 2.35 -4.50
CA THR A 134 8.10 2.11 -3.48
C THR A 134 8.68 1.52 -2.20
N HIS A 135 9.54 0.50 -2.31
CA HIS A 135 10.14 -0.16 -1.15
C HIS A 135 11.00 0.80 -0.30
N LEU A 136 11.78 1.69 -0.93
CA LEU A 136 12.56 2.70 -0.21
C LEU A 136 11.66 3.73 0.46
N ARG A 137 10.56 4.11 -0.20
CA ARG A 137 9.57 5.04 0.36
C ARG A 137 8.90 4.47 1.61
N LEU A 138 8.41 3.24 1.56
CA LEU A 138 7.75 2.60 2.69
C LEU A 138 8.73 2.35 3.84
N ARG A 139 9.95 1.88 3.55
CA ARG A 139 11.01 1.72 4.55
C ARG A 139 11.32 3.04 5.27
N ARG A 140 11.44 4.14 4.51
CA ARG A 140 11.66 5.47 5.07
C ARG A 140 10.54 5.88 6.03
N ARG A 141 9.27 5.64 5.67
CA ARG A 141 8.12 5.95 6.53
C ARG A 141 8.12 5.13 7.82
N ALA A 142 8.48 3.84 7.73
CA ALA A 142 8.58 2.98 8.91
C ALA A 142 9.63 3.46 9.92
N GLN A 143 10.74 4.04 9.45
CA GLN A 143 11.83 4.54 10.31
C GLN A 143 11.46 5.82 11.08
N TYR A 144 10.63 6.71 10.52
CA TYR A 144 10.26 7.98 11.13
C TYR A 144 9.02 7.91 12.05
N SER A 145 8.47 6.71 12.29
CA SER A 145 7.27 6.50 13.10
C SER A 145 7.56 6.15 14.57
N THR A 146 8.81 6.35 15.01
CA THR A 146 9.29 6.09 16.39
C THR A 146 9.82 7.38 16.97
#